data_AF-A0A932S1Y2-F1
#
_entry.id   AF-A0A932S1Y2-F1
#
_cell.length_a   1.000
_cell.length_b   1.000
_cell.length_c   1.000
_cell.angle_alpha   90.00
_cell.angle_beta   90.00
_cell.angle_gamma   90.00
#
_symmetry.space_group_name_H-M   'P 1'
#
loop_
_entity.id
_entity.type
_entity.pdbx_description
1 polymer ?
#
loop_
_entity_poly.entity_id
_entity_poly.type
_entity_poly.pdbx_seq_one_letter_code
_entity_poly.pdbx_strand_id
1 'polypeptide(L)'
;MGVEYRHFIVVNDTEWKSQNDTFARVDAVLKQWSLVERLEKVVDLRLALEISLADSSPALDLAFVYAGVSGNVVERIAGPSAYKDVTDSDRYTMNTTLVIGNNYHVQWSSDAIYFELLSPPTVNGTAIEGIRDEFFGTLFDTSFSSDGATTLPIVKVHIADHSMQSIAWKNCLGYWRAAVVIDFGKDLPSFSEEIHALPLRDFVADIGAALRAPVLEIGEFY
;
A
#
# COMPACT_ATOMS: atom_id res chain seq x y z
N MET A 1 14.77 11.85 17.19
CA MET A 1 13.44 11.80 16.55
C MET A 1 13.63 10.97 15.30
N GLY A 2 12.98 9.82 15.18
CA GLY A 2 13.06 8.98 13.98
C GLY A 2 12.06 9.49 12.95
N VAL A 3 12.44 9.46 11.67
CA VAL A 3 11.51 9.68 10.55
C VAL A 3 10.75 8.37 10.35
N GLU A 4 9.43 8.44 10.19
CA GLU A 4 8.62 7.26 9.88
C GLU A 4 8.47 7.15 8.36
N TYR A 5 8.49 5.91 7.86
CA TYR A 5 8.52 5.64 6.43
C TYR A 5 7.50 4.56 6.08
N ARG A 6 6.72 4.81 5.04
CA ARG A 6 5.73 3.87 4.52
C ARG A 6 6.10 3.47 3.12
N HIS A 7 6.03 2.17 2.85
CA HIS A 7 6.29 1.61 1.54
C HIS A 7 5.03 0.92 1.01
N PHE A 8 4.56 1.39 -0.13
CA PHE A 8 3.40 0.85 -0.82
C PHE A 8 3.87 0.01 -2.00
N ILE A 9 3.36 -1.21 -2.11
CA ILE A 9 3.43 -2.03 -3.32
C ILE A 9 2.02 -2.11 -3.86
N VAL A 10 1.70 -1.28 -4.84
CA VAL A 10 0.34 -1.09 -5.36
C VAL A 10 0.15 -1.78 -6.70
N VAL A 11 -1.04 -2.32 -6.95
CA VAL A 11 -1.41 -2.77 -8.30
C VAL A 11 -1.51 -1.57 -9.22
N ASN A 12 -0.76 -1.59 -10.32
CA ASN A 12 -0.74 -0.52 -11.34
C ASN A 12 -1.40 -0.99 -12.65
N ASP A 13 -2.67 -1.38 -12.55
CA ASP A 13 -3.49 -1.92 -13.63
C ASP A 13 -4.95 -1.47 -13.47
N THR A 14 -5.51 -0.83 -14.50
CA THR A 14 -6.87 -0.28 -14.50
C THR A 14 -7.95 -1.36 -14.53
N GLU A 15 -7.63 -2.53 -15.08
CA GLU A 15 -8.57 -3.64 -15.28
C GLU A 15 -8.51 -4.68 -14.16
N TRP A 16 -7.55 -4.56 -13.24
CA TRP A 16 -7.38 -5.55 -12.19
C TRP A 16 -8.59 -5.64 -11.26
N LYS A 17 -8.99 -6.86 -10.94
CA LYS A 17 -10.08 -7.16 -9.99
C LYS A 17 -9.64 -8.25 -9.03
N SER A 18 -10.12 -8.17 -7.80
CA SER A 18 -9.86 -9.19 -6.79
C SER A 18 -10.43 -10.55 -7.23
N GLN A 19 -9.66 -11.60 -7.01
CA GLN A 19 -10.09 -12.99 -7.17
C GLN A 19 -10.25 -13.66 -5.80
N ASN A 20 -11.03 -14.75 -5.75
CA ASN A 20 -11.30 -15.45 -4.51
C ASN A 20 -10.06 -15.97 -3.77
N ASP A 21 -8.99 -16.25 -4.51
CA ASP A 21 -7.72 -16.75 -3.97
C ASP A 21 -6.70 -15.64 -3.68
N THR A 22 -7.01 -14.36 -3.95
CA THR A 22 -6.03 -13.25 -3.89
C THR A 22 -5.44 -13.11 -2.50
N PHE A 23 -6.29 -13.05 -1.47
CA PHE A 23 -5.86 -12.95 -0.07
C PHE A 23 -4.91 -14.10 0.29
N ALA A 24 -5.32 -15.34 0.05
CA ALA A 24 -4.54 -16.52 0.42
C ALA A 24 -3.16 -16.54 -0.27
N ARG A 25 -3.08 -16.09 -1.53
CA ARG A 25 -1.81 -16.04 -2.27
C ARG A 25 -0.88 -14.97 -1.74
N VAL A 26 -1.38 -13.76 -1.48
CA VAL A 26 -0.54 -12.67 -0.95
C VAL A 26 -0.15 -12.95 0.51
N ASP A 27 -1.07 -13.44 1.34
CA ASP A 27 -0.80 -13.87 2.72
C ASP A 27 0.30 -14.95 2.78
N ALA A 28 0.28 -15.92 1.86
CA ALA A 28 1.33 -16.93 1.75
C ALA A 28 2.70 -16.32 1.43
N VAL A 29 2.77 -15.33 0.53
CA VAL A 29 4.02 -14.61 0.24
C VAL A 29 4.48 -13.84 1.47
N LEU A 30 3.61 -13.07 2.12
CA LEU A 30 3.96 -12.31 3.33
C LEU A 30 4.53 -13.22 4.43
N LYS A 31 3.93 -14.41 4.63
CA LYS A 31 4.42 -15.43 5.57
C LYS A 31 5.74 -16.07 5.13
N GLN A 32 5.89 -16.40 3.85
CA GLN A 32 7.14 -16.93 3.28
C GLN A 32 8.31 -15.97 3.56
N TRP A 33 8.07 -14.67 3.43
CA TRP A 33 9.04 -13.62 3.71
C TRP A 33 9.11 -13.23 5.19
N SER A 34 8.37 -13.92 6.06
CA SER A 34 8.31 -13.68 7.51
C SER A 34 7.92 -12.25 7.90
N LEU A 35 7.31 -11.50 6.99
CA LEU A 35 6.92 -10.11 7.20
C LEU A 35 5.65 -9.99 8.06
N VAL A 36 4.91 -11.11 8.19
CA VAL A 36 3.71 -11.20 9.02
C VAL A 36 3.74 -12.46 9.86
N GLU A 37 3.29 -12.34 11.11
CA GLU A 37 3.14 -13.47 12.03
C GLU A 37 1.68 -13.64 12.49
N ARG A 38 1.01 -12.53 12.78
CA ARG A 38 -0.34 -12.51 13.35
C ARG A 38 -1.21 -11.48 12.62
N LEU A 39 -2.37 -11.93 12.14
CA LEU A 39 -3.44 -11.04 11.69
C LEU A 39 -4.11 -10.43 12.93
N GLU A 40 -4.06 -9.11 13.08
CA GLU A 40 -4.70 -8.40 14.19
C GLU A 40 -6.18 -8.19 13.93
N LYS A 41 -6.51 -7.71 12.73
CA LYS A 41 -7.87 -7.34 12.36
C LYS A 41 -8.12 -7.37 10.86
N VAL A 42 -9.39 -7.50 10.50
CA VAL A 42 -9.92 -7.35 9.15
C VAL A 42 -10.91 -6.19 9.17
N VAL A 43 -10.77 -5.24 8.27
CA VAL A 43 -11.60 -4.03 8.24
C VAL A 43 -12.32 -3.94 6.89
N ASP A 44 -13.63 -3.76 6.91
CA ASP A 44 -14.41 -3.36 5.73
C ASP A 44 -14.22 -1.86 5.48
N LEU A 45 -13.48 -1.54 4.42
CA LEU A 45 -13.11 -0.18 4.04
C LEU A 45 -14.29 0.69 3.63
N ARG A 46 -15.43 0.08 3.27
CA ARG A 46 -16.63 0.81 2.85
C ARG A 46 -17.39 1.37 4.03
N LEU A 47 -17.28 0.70 5.18
CA LEU A 47 -18.02 1.01 6.40
C LEU A 47 -17.13 1.49 7.53
N ALA A 48 -15.81 1.40 7.38
CA ALA A 48 -14.84 1.61 8.45
C ALA A 48 -15.09 0.73 9.69
N LEU A 49 -15.49 -0.51 9.45
CA LEU A 49 -15.84 -1.46 10.51
C LEU A 49 -14.91 -2.66 10.52
N GLU A 50 -14.45 -3.01 11.72
CA GLU A 50 -13.79 -4.29 11.94
C GLU A 50 -14.80 -5.44 11.77
N ILE A 51 -14.41 -6.46 11.03
CA ILE A 51 -15.20 -7.66 10.76
C ILE A 51 -14.39 -8.91 11.07
N SER A 52 -15.08 -10.05 11.19
CA SER A 52 -14.39 -11.34 11.33
C SER A 52 -13.81 -11.79 9.99
N LEU A 53 -12.67 -12.49 10.01
CA LEU A 53 -12.10 -13.11 8.80
C LEU A 53 -13.09 -14.07 8.12
N ALA A 54 -13.95 -14.76 8.90
CA ALA A 54 -14.97 -15.65 8.37
C ALA A 54 -16.06 -14.94 7.54
N ASP A 55 -16.25 -13.63 7.78
CA ASP A 55 -17.21 -12.79 7.05
C ASP A 55 -16.55 -12.10 5.85
N SER A 56 -15.23 -12.29 5.65
CA SER A 56 -14.51 -11.72 4.53
C SER A 56 -14.98 -12.34 3.21
N SER A 57 -15.14 -11.49 2.20
CA SER A 57 -15.47 -11.90 0.84
C SER A 57 -14.68 -11.08 -0.16
N PRO A 58 -14.25 -11.66 -1.29
CA PRO A 58 -13.56 -10.95 -2.37
C PRO A 58 -14.36 -9.80 -2.98
N ALA A 59 -15.69 -9.82 -2.81
CA ALA A 59 -16.57 -8.74 -3.24
C ALA A 59 -16.52 -7.52 -2.32
N LEU A 60 -15.98 -7.66 -1.10
CA LEU A 60 -15.76 -6.58 -0.17
C LEU A 60 -14.45 -5.86 -0.49
N ASP A 61 -14.34 -4.64 0.02
CA ASP A 61 -13.12 -3.85 -0.01
C ASP A 61 -12.51 -3.90 1.38
N LEU A 62 -11.45 -4.68 1.55
CA LEU A 62 -10.96 -5.12 2.85
C LEU A 62 -9.51 -4.71 3.08
N ALA A 63 -9.21 -4.31 4.32
CA ALA A 63 -7.84 -4.24 4.83
C ALA A 63 -7.59 -5.36 5.85
N PHE A 64 -6.54 -6.14 5.61
CA PHE A 64 -6.01 -7.16 6.51
C PHE A 64 -4.77 -6.58 7.18
N VAL A 65 -4.88 -6.25 8.48
CA VAL A 65 -3.82 -5.59 9.23
C VAL A 65 -3.09 -6.64 10.06
N TYR A 66 -1.80 -6.80 9.80
CA TYR A 66 -0.92 -7.70 10.52
C TYR A 66 -0.10 -6.94 11.54
N ALA A 67 0.20 -7.61 12.65
CA ALA A 67 1.12 -7.10 13.66
C ALA A 67 2.50 -6.80 13.05
N GLY A 68 3.16 -5.79 13.60
CA GLY A 68 4.54 -5.48 13.30
C GLY A 68 5.50 -6.64 13.59
N VAL A 69 6.58 -6.73 12.81
CA VAL A 69 7.68 -7.67 13.02
C VAL A 69 8.97 -6.89 13.30
N SER A 70 9.95 -7.50 13.98
CA SER A 70 11.20 -6.84 14.35
C SER A 70 12.46 -7.65 14.00
N GLY A 71 13.60 -6.97 13.96
CA GLY A 71 14.93 -7.53 13.75
C GLY A 71 15.24 -7.89 12.30
N ASN A 72 15.95 -9.00 12.10
CA ASN A 72 16.59 -9.38 10.84
C ASN A 72 15.65 -9.45 9.62
N VAL A 73 14.36 -9.72 9.82
CA VAL A 73 13.41 -9.75 8.70
C VAL A 73 13.22 -8.38 8.07
N VAL A 74 13.20 -7.32 8.89
CA VAL A 74 13.05 -5.94 8.43
C VAL A 74 14.29 -5.53 7.66
N GLU A 75 15.49 -5.80 8.19
CA GLU A 75 16.75 -5.55 7.48
C GLU A 75 16.86 -6.33 6.17
N ARG A 76 16.38 -7.58 6.13
CA ARG A 76 16.42 -8.37 4.89
C ARG A 76 15.62 -7.72 3.78
N ILE A 77 14.46 -7.14 4.10
CA ILE A 77 13.54 -6.53 3.12
C ILE A 77 13.93 -5.09 2.79
N ALA A 78 14.20 -4.30 3.82
CA ALA A 78 14.48 -2.87 3.71
C ALA A 78 15.98 -2.56 3.57
N GLY A 79 16.87 -3.54 3.67
CA GLY A 79 18.31 -3.29 3.73
C GLY A 79 18.76 -2.69 5.07
N PRO A 80 20.01 -2.19 5.13
CA PRO A 80 20.55 -1.64 6.37
C PRO A 80 19.85 -0.33 6.75
N SER A 81 19.87 -0.01 8.04
CA SER A 81 19.46 1.30 8.56
C SER A 81 20.30 2.43 7.99
N ALA A 82 19.68 3.60 7.77
CA ALA A 82 20.38 4.85 7.53
C ALA A 82 21.16 5.34 8.78
N TYR A 83 20.78 4.87 9.98
CA TYR A 83 21.36 5.28 11.24
C TYR A 83 22.37 4.24 11.77
N LYS A 84 23.53 4.71 12.23
CA LYS A 84 24.64 3.83 12.67
C LYS A 84 24.43 3.14 14.02
N ASP A 85 23.59 3.72 14.88
CA ASP A 85 23.40 3.28 16.27
C ASP A 85 22.07 2.53 16.50
N VAL A 86 21.39 2.10 15.44
CA VAL A 86 20.12 1.35 15.51
C VAL A 86 20.39 -0.11 15.86
N THR A 87 19.72 -0.58 16.92
CA THR A 87 19.76 -1.99 17.33
C THR A 87 18.67 -2.80 16.65
N ASP A 88 18.76 -4.14 16.68
CA ASP A 88 17.72 -5.03 16.14
C ASP A 88 16.33 -4.75 16.72
N SER A 89 16.25 -4.32 17.99
CA SER A 89 14.98 -3.94 18.62
C SER A 89 14.39 -2.62 18.12
N ASP A 90 15.23 -1.75 17.55
CA ASP A 90 14.78 -0.50 16.92
C ASP A 90 14.32 -0.74 15.47
N ARG A 91 14.69 -1.88 14.88
CA ARG A 91 14.26 -2.29 13.53
C ARG A 91 12.95 -3.04 13.60
N TYR A 92 11.86 -2.36 13.31
CA TYR A 92 10.54 -2.99 13.27
C TYR A 92 9.63 -2.34 12.24
N THR A 93 8.65 -3.10 11.77
CA THR A 93 7.46 -2.54 11.14
C THR A 93 6.43 -2.26 12.23
N MET A 94 5.71 -1.14 12.17
CA MET A 94 4.55 -0.92 13.04
C MET A 94 3.44 -1.90 12.70
N ASN A 95 3.20 -2.08 11.41
CA ASN A 95 2.27 -3.06 10.86
C ASN A 95 2.63 -3.35 9.40
N THR A 96 2.02 -4.39 8.87
CA THR A 96 1.89 -4.59 7.43
C THR A 96 0.41 -4.71 7.12
N THR A 97 -0.08 -3.97 6.13
CA THR A 97 -1.49 -3.96 5.75
C THR A 97 -1.64 -4.42 4.31
N LEU A 98 -2.44 -5.46 4.10
CA LEU A 98 -2.86 -5.90 2.78
C LEU A 98 -4.25 -5.34 2.51
N VAL A 99 -4.38 -4.48 1.49
CA VAL A 99 -5.67 -4.00 1.00
C VAL A 99 -6.05 -4.77 -0.25
N ILE A 100 -7.27 -5.33 -0.26
CA ILE A 100 -7.85 -6.03 -1.40
C ILE A 100 -9.29 -5.57 -1.56
N GLY A 101 -9.63 -5.06 -2.74
CA GLY A 101 -11.01 -4.81 -3.11
C GLY A 101 -11.16 -4.44 -4.58
N ASN A 102 -12.38 -4.02 -4.92
CA ASN A 102 -12.71 -3.56 -6.27
C ASN A 102 -12.81 -2.04 -6.39
N ASN A 103 -12.87 -1.34 -5.25
CA ASN A 103 -12.95 0.10 -5.15
C ASN A 103 -11.64 0.75 -5.59
N TYR A 104 -11.74 1.97 -6.12
CA TYR A 104 -10.55 2.77 -6.40
C TYR A 104 -10.12 3.49 -5.14
N HIS A 105 -8.84 3.37 -4.80
CA HIS A 105 -8.19 4.08 -3.70
C HIS A 105 -7.22 5.09 -4.29
N VAL A 106 -7.47 6.38 -4.09
CA VAL A 106 -6.53 7.44 -4.49
C VAL A 106 -5.33 7.39 -3.55
N GLN A 107 -4.13 7.32 -4.12
CA GLN A 107 -2.90 7.18 -3.35
C GLN A 107 -2.76 8.29 -2.31
N TRP A 108 -2.27 7.92 -1.14
CA TRP A 108 -1.95 8.86 -0.07
C TRP A 108 -0.87 9.86 -0.53
N SER A 109 -0.97 11.11 -0.09
CA SER A 109 -0.04 12.20 -0.48
C SER A 109 0.87 12.63 0.66
N SER A 110 2.16 12.83 0.36
CA SER A 110 3.12 13.56 1.21
C SER A 110 3.33 14.98 0.70
N ASP A 111 4.15 15.74 1.44
CA ASP A 111 4.67 17.04 0.97
C ASP A 111 5.53 16.91 -0.30
N ALA A 112 6.15 15.75 -0.52
CA ALA A 112 7.06 15.50 -1.64
C ALA A 112 6.35 14.95 -2.89
N ILE A 113 5.30 14.14 -2.69
CA ILE A 113 4.54 13.46 -3.74
C ILE A 113 3.05 13.67 -3.46
N TYR A 114 2.41 14.48 -4.30
CA TYR A 114 1.01 14.87 -4.15
C TYR A 114 0.16 14.29 -5.28
N PHE A 115 -0.93 13.61 -4.90
CA PHE A 115 -1.88 12.97 -5.81
C PHE A 115 -3.18 13.79 -5.88
N GLU A 116 -3.31 14.60 -6.93
CA GLU A 116 -4.47 15.47 -7.14
C GLU A 116 -5.57 14.72 -7.90
N LEU A 117 -6.72 14.53 -7.26
CA LEU A 117 -7.92 14.03 -7.95
C LEU A 117 -8.52 15.14 -8.83
N LEU A 118 -8.30 15.04 -10.15
CA LEU A 118 -8.88 15.98 -11.13
C LEU A 118 -10.33 15.67 -11.44
N SER A 119 -10.70 14.39 -11.46
CA SER A 119 -12.07 13.96 -11.73
C SER A 119 -12.38 12.65 -11.01
N PRO A 120 -13.48 12.59 -10.23
CA PRO A 120 -13.92 11.34 -9.61
C PRO A 120 -14.42 10.35 -10.67
N PRO A 121 -14.48 9.05 -10.34
CA PRO A 121 -15.12 8.08 -11.20
C PRO A 121 -16.62 8.38 -11.31
N THR A 122 -17.24 7.91 -12.40
CA THR A 122 -18.66 8.15 -12.70
C THR A 122 -19.38 6.86 -13.04
N VAL A 123 -20.68 6.80 -12.77
CA VAL A 123 -21.60 5.76 -13.26
C VAL A 123 -22.71 6.46 -14.04
N ASN A 124 -22.89 6.09 -15.30
CA ASN A 124 -23.86 6.72 -16.20
C ASN A 124 -23.74 8.26 -16.26
N GLY A 125 -22.51 8.77 -16.18
CA GLY A 125 -22.20 10.21 -16.20
C GLY A 125 -22.45 10.96 -14.89
N THR A 126 -22.90 10.27 -13.83
CA THR A 126 -23.02 10.84 -12.48
C THR A 126 -21.76 10.54 -11.68
N ALA A 127 -21.14 11.56 -11.09
CA ALA A 127 -19.97 11.41 -10.24
C ALA A 127 -20.29 10.58 -8.98
N ILE A 128 -19.40 9.65 -8.65
CA ILE A 128 -19.47 8.87 -7.42
C ILE A 128 -18.90 9.72 -6.28
N GLU A 129 -19.61 9.75 -5.15
CA GLU A 129 -19.13 10.39 -3.94
C GLU A 129 -17.96 9.60 -3.33
N GLY A 130 -16.90 10.32 -2.97
CA GLY A 130 -15.73 9.73 -2.33
C GLY A 130 -15.98 9.42 -0.86
N ILE A 131 -15.50 8.28 -0.41
CA ILE A 131 -15.49 7.89 0.99
C ILE A 131 -14.14 8.32 1.57
N ARG A 132 -14.20 9.13 2.64
CA ARG A 132 -13.03 9.58 3.41
C ARG A 132 -13.24 9.20 4.86
N ASP A 133 -12.25 8.54 5.45
CA ASP A 133 -12.25 8.19 6.86
C ASP A 133 -10.84 8.33 7.43
N GLU A 134 -10.73 8.97 8.60
CA GLU A 134 -9.45 9.19 9.27
C GLU A 134 -8.73 7.88 9.61
N PHE A 135 -9.48 6.79 9.86
CA PHE A 135 -8.91 5.48 10.14
C PHE A 135 -8.03 4.98 8.98
N PHE A 136 -8.33 5.40 7.75
CA PHE A 136 -7.57 5.03 6.54
C PHE A 136 -6.61 6.10 6.07
N GLY A 137 -6.48 7.22 6.79
CA GLY A 137 -5.67 8.38 6.39
C GLY A 137 -4.17 8.10 6.25
N THR A 138 -3.73 6.88 6.54
CA THR A 138 -2.37 6.37 6.33
C THR A 138 -2.24 5.42 5.13
N LEU A 139 -3.37 4.88 4.64
CA LEU A 139 -3.42 3.93 3.53
C LEU A 139 -3.74 4.61 2.20
N PHE A 140 -4.70 5.54 2.18
CA PHE A 140 -5.13 6.26 0.98
C PHE A 140 -5.78 7.60 1.36
N ASP A 141 -5.93 8.51 0.39
CA ASP A 141 -6.63 9.79 0.62
C ASP A 141 -8.16 9.62 0.59
N THR A 142 -8.67 9.08 -0.52
CA THR A 142 -10.10 8.91 -0.78
C THR A 142 -10.33 7.59 -1.49
N SER A 143 -11.42 6.90 -1.16
CA SER A 143 -11.86 5.72 -1.91
C SER A 143 -13.19 5.96 -2.65
N PHE A 144 -13.39 5.22 -3.74
CA PHE A 144 -14.59 5.29 -4.56
C PHE A 144 -15.12 3.90 -4.84
N SER A 145 -16.41 3.70 -4.57
CA SER A 145 -17.08 2.46 -4.94
C SER A 145 -16.97 2.20 -6.45
N SER A 146 -16.68 0.96 -6.85
CA SER A 146 -16.56 0.61 -8.26
C SER A 146 -17.22 -0.73 -8.59
N ASP A 147 -17.96 -0.70 -9.69
CA ASP A 147 -18.52 -1.87 -10.37
C ASP A 147 -18.05 -1.92 -11.84
N GLY A 148 -18.66 -2.80 -12.64
CA GLY A 148 -18.35 -2.96 -14.07
C GLY A 148 -18.81 -1.80 -14.97
N ALA A 149 -19.63 -0.87 -14.47
CA ALA A 149 -20.11 0.30 -15.22
C ALA A 149 -19.39 1.60 -14.83
N THR A 150 -18.49 1.53 -13.84
CA THR A 150 -17.82 2.70 -13.27
C THR A 150 -16.61 3.13 -14.11
N THR A 151 -16.53 4.41 -14.48
CA THR A 151 -15.35 4.97 -15.16
C THR A 151 -14.13 5.04 -14.22
N LEU A 152 -12.94 5.17 -14.78
CA LEU A 152 -11.72 5.38 -14.00
C LEU A 152 -11.70 6.80 -13.37
N PRO A 153 -11.13 6.97 -12.17
CA PRO A 153 -10.75 8.30 -11.68
C PRO A 153 -9.61 8.89 -12.54
N ILE A 154 -9.54 10.22 -12.59
CA ILE A 154 -8.42 10.94 -13.21
C ILE A 154 -7.61 11.57 -12.09
N VAL A 155 -6.39 11.07 -11.90
CA VAL A 155 -5.45 11.56 -10.89
C VAL A 155 -4.23 12.14 -11.58
N LYS A 156 -3.79 13.32 -11.12
CA LYS A 156 -2.55 13.95 -11.53
C LYS A 156 -1.54 13.83 -10.40
N VAL A 157 -0.35 13.32 -10.73
CA VAL A 157 0.73 13.17 -9.78
C VAL A 157 1.67 14.37 -9.89
N HIS A 158 1.94 15.01 -8.75
CA HIS A 158 2.89 16.11 -8.62
C HIS A 158 4.05 15.63 -7.77
N ILE A 159 5.27 15.82 -8.28
CA ILE A 159 6.49 15.41 -7.61
C ILE A 159 7.33 16.66 -7.41
N ALA A 160 7.74 16.93 -6.18
CA ALA A 160 8.65 18.03 -5.90
C ALA A 160 10.01 17.78 -6.56
N ASP A 161 10.67 18.85 -7.03
CA ASP A 161 11.93 18.75 -7.79
C ASP A 161 13.01 17.91 -7.08
N HIS A 162 13.10 18.06 -5.75
CA HIS A 162 14.06 17.35 -4.92
C HIS A 162 13.80 15.83 -4.81
N SER A 163 12.57 15.39 -5.08
CA SER A 163 12.13 13.99 -4.97
C SER A 163 12.11 13.25 -6.31
N MET A 164 12.25 13.96 -7.44
CA MET A 164 12.22 13.35 -8.77
C MET A 164 13.30 12.28 -8.98
N GLN A 165 14.47 12.47 -8.36
CA GLN A 165 15.58 11.51 -8.43
C GLN A 165 15.38 10.29 -7.53
N SER A 166 14.47 10.37 -6.57
CA SER A 166 14.23 9.35 -5.55
C SER A 166 13.07 8.42 -5.89
N ILE A 167 12.46 8.59 -7.06
CA ILE A 167 11.31 7.80 -7.51
C ILE A 167 11.74 6.80 -8.59
N ALA A 168 11.36 5.54 -8.42
CA ALA A 168 11.66 4.47 -9.38
C ALA A 168 10.65 4.36 -10.54
N TRP A 169 9.48 4.98 -10.42
CA TRP A 169 8.36 4.79 -11.33
C TRP A 169 8.15 5.96 -12.29
N LYS A 170 7.50 5.68 -13.43
CA LYS A 170 7.21 6.69 -14.48
C LYS A 170 5.74 6.77 -14.87
N ASN A 171 4.98 5.70 -14.68
CA ASN A 171 3.59 5.56 -15.15
C ASN A 171 2.65 5.21 -13.98
N CYS A 172 2.71 5.98 -12.90
CA CYS A 172 1.80 5.79 -11.77
C CYS A 172 0.39 6.26 -12.15
N LEU A 173 -0.60 5.41 -11.93
CA LEU A 173 -2.02 5.75 -12.15
C LEU A 173 -2.54 6.79 -11.14
N GLY A 174 -1.86 6.93 -9.99
CA GLY A 174 -2.30 7.76 -8.86
C GLY A 174 -3.46 7.18 -8.05
N TYR A 175 -3.96 6.02 -8.44
CA TYR A 175 -4.93 5.23 -7.70
C TYR A 175 -4.63 3.73 -7.85
N TRP A 176 -5.20 2.92 -6.98
CA TRP A 176 -5.03 1.46 -7.00
C TRP A 176 -6.26 0.76 -6.40
N ARG A 177 -6.36 -0.56 -6.59
CA ARG A 177 -7.45 -1.41 -6.06
C ARG A 177 -6.97 -2.45 -5.04
N ALA A 178 -5.68 -2.75 -5.05
CA ALA A 178 -5.02 -3.55 -4.05
C ALA A 178 -3.61 -3.04 -3.80
N ALA A 179 -3.16 -3.20 -2.57
CA ALA A 179 -1.84 -2.78 -2.12
C ALA A 179 -1.34 -3.66 -0.98
N VAL A 180 -0.02 -3.84 -0.90
CA VAL A 180 0.67 -4.20 0.34
C VAL A 180 1.35 -2.94 0.85
N VAL A 181 1.04 -2.56 2.08
CA VAL A 181 1.56 -1.36 2.73
C VAL A 181 2.39 -1.79 3.91
N ILE A 182 3.66 -1.40 3.93
CA ILE A 182 4.61 -1.71 5.00
C ILE A 182 4.89 -0.40 5.72
N ASP A 183 4.50 -0.34 6.98
CA ASP A 183 4.71 0.82 7.85
C ASP A 183 5.96 0.56 8.69
N PHE A 184 7.07 1.22 8.34
CA PHE A 184 8.33 1.09 9.06
C PHE A 184 8.33 2.01 10.27
N GLY A 185 8.80 1.48 11.41
CA GLY A 185 8.95 2.24 12.64
C GLY A 185 10.08 3.27 12.53
N LYS A 186 10.68 3.60 13.68
CA LYS A 186 11.68 4.68 13.79
C LYS A 186 13.03 4.39 13.11
N ASP A 187 13.18 3.22 12.50
CA ASP A 187 14.35 2.84 11.73
C ASP A 187 14.13 3.17 10.25
N LEU A 188 14.86 4.17 9.76
CA LEU A 188 14.76 4.57 8.37
C LEU A 188 15.63 3.67 7.49
N PRO A 189 15.06 2.99 6.48
CA PRO A 189 15.85 2.17 5.57
C PRO A 189 16.81 3.01 4.74
N SER A 190 18.08 2.61 4.61
CA SER A 190 19.10 3.36 3.85
C SER A 190 18.72 3.67 2.40
N PHE A 191 17.96 2.79 1.73
CA PHE A 191 17.52 3.04 0.35
C PHE A 191 16.59 4.25 0.23
N SER A 192 15.96 4.69 1.32
CA SER A 192 15.13 5.89 1.30
C SER A 192 15.94 7.16 1.05
N GLU A 193 17.27 7.13 1.22
CA GLU A 193 18.14 8.27 0.87
C GLU A 193 18.43 8.35 -0.64
N GLU A 194 18.15 7.28 -1.39
CA GLU A 194 18.41 7.18 -2.82
C GLU A 194 17.08 7.05 -3.58
N ILE A 195 16.86 5.91 -4.23
CA ILE A 195 15.63 5.55 -4.92
C ILE A 195 14.76 4.78 -3.92
N HIS A 196 13.54 5.25 -3.70
CA HIS A 196 12.55 4.67 -2.80
C HIS A 196 11.95 3.35 -3.35
N ALA A 197 12.81 2.40 -3.67
CA ALA A 197 12.48 1.05 -4.09
C ALA A 197 13.11 0.06 -3.12
N LEU A 198 12.38 -0.99 -2.75
CA LEU A 198 12.92 -2.00 -1.86
C LEU A 198 14.13 -2.67 -2.51
N PRO A 199 15.26 -2.83 -1.78
CA PRO A 199 16.43 -3.53 -2.29
C PRO A 199 16.13 -4.98 -2.66
N LEU A 200 15.22 -5.61 -1.91
CA LEU A 200 14.84 -7.01 -2.10
C LEU A 200 13.81 -7.15 -3.24
N ARG A 201 14.30 -7.08 -4.47
CA ARG A 201 13.47 -7.13 -5.69
C ARG A 201 12.63 -8.40 -5.82
N ASP A 202 13.14 -9.54 -5.34
CA ASP A 202 12.43 -10.82 -5.40
C ASP A 202 11.14 -10.80 -4.57
N PHE A 203 11.15 -10.11 -3.42
CA PHE A 203 9.95 -9.94 -2.61
C PHE A 203 8.87 -9.16 -3.38
N VAL A 204 9.25 -8.04 -4.02
CA VAL A 204 8.32 -7.24 -4.83
C VAL A 204 7.79 -8.06 -6.01
N ALA A 205 8.64 -8.85 -6.66
CA ALA A 205 8.25 -9.74 -7.75
C ALA A 205 7.26 -10.82 -7.29
N ASP A 206 7.50 -11.44 -6.13
CA ASP A 206 6.60 -12.44 -5.53
C ASP A 206 5.23 -11.82 -5.21
N ILE A 207 5.19 -10.59 -4.67
CA ILE A 207 3.94 -9.87 -4.43
C ILE A 207 3.20 -9.60 -5.75
N GLY A 208 3.89 -9.14 -6.79
CA GLY A 208 3.28 -8.95 -8.12
C GLY A 208 2.73 -10.25 -8.71
N ALA A 209 3.46 -11.36 -8.58
CA ALA A 209 3.01 -12.68 -9.01
C ALA A 209 1.78 -13.16 -8.21
N ALA A 210 1.75 -12.94 -6.89
CA ALA A 210 0.61 -13.26 -6.04
C ALA A 210 -0.62 -12.38 -6.37
N LEU A 211 -0.42 -11.12 -6.76
CA LEU A 211 -1.50 -10.25 -7.23
C LEU A 211 -1.93 -10.56 -8.67
N ARG A 212 -1.12 -11.29 -9.46
CA ARG A 212 -1.30 -11.50 -10.91
C ARG A 212 -1.41 -10.17 -11.67
N ALA A 213 -0.60 -9.19 -11.29
CA ALA A 213 -0.67 -7.85 -11.85
C ALA A 213 0.71 -7.19 -11.88
N PRO A 214 0.94 -6.23 -12.80
CA PRO A 214 2.04 -5.30 -12.64
C PRO A 214 1.85 -4.51 -11.33
N VAL A 215 2.92 -4.41 -10.56
CA VAL A 215 2.96 -3.63 -9.32
C VAL A 215 3.93 -2.46 -9.43
N LEU A 216 3.68 -1.44 -8.63
CA LEU A 216 4.50 -0.23 -8.55
C LEU A 216 4.80 0.05 -7.07
N GLU A 217 6.04 0.45 -6.78
CA GLU A 217 6.49 0.77 -5.43
C GLU A 217 6.45 2.27 -5.19
N ILE A 218 5.83 2.72 -4.11
CA ILE A 218 5.79 4.13 -3.71
C ILE A 218 6.28 4.22 -2.28
N GLY A 219 7.35 4.98 -2.06
CA GLY A 219 7.90 5.20 -0.73
C GLY A 219 7.65 6.63 -0.25
N GLU A 220 7.11 6.76 0.95
CA GLU A 220 6.58 8.00 1.51
C GLU A 220 7.07 8.23 2.94
N PHE A 221 7.45 9.48 3.26
CA PHE A 221 7.82 9.92 4.61
C PHE A 221 6.67 10.67 5.28
N TYR A 222 6.53 10.55 6.60
CA TYR A 222 5.53 11.31 7.39
C TYR A 222 5.96 11.54 8.85
#